data_AF-A0A7W6IHX1-F1
#
_entry.id   AF-A0A7W6IHX1-F1
#
_cell.length_a   1.000
_cell.length_b   1.000
_cell.length_c   1.000
_cell.angle_alpha   90.00
_cell.angle_beta   90.00
_cell.angle_gamma   90.00
#
_symmetry.space_group_name_H-M   'P 1'
#
loop_
_entity.id
_entity.type
_entity.pdbx_description
1 polymer ?
#
loop_
_entity_poly.entity_id
_entity_poly.type
_entity_poly.pdbx_seq_one_letter_code
_entity_poly.pdbx_strand_id
1 'polypeptide(L)'
;MTKPLWLTIAVISSALALGACSSTRLGGAPVRSAAAAPITEAPPVEAVPSGPIEASPLPPVAGAPVAPNLTEPPAGGTDIAGLPPAPPPPTVAAPAPAPVAVPSSRTAIVGNWNAQTSGGSCRIQLSSSPALDLYRASATACANKDLSKVNAWDYRDGEVYLYQTGGAVAARLRGSSSSLSGVIAKSGAPLSLSR
;
A
#
# COMPACT_ATOMS: atom_id res chain seq x y z
N MET A 1 -14.29 -37.78 -58.18
CA MET A 1 -14.67 -36.41 -57.76
C MET A 1 -15.28 -36.46 -56.36
N THR A 2 -14.48 -36.36 -55.29
CA THR A 2 -14.91 -36.62 -53.89
C THR A 2 -14.39 -35.59 -52.89
N LYS A 3 -13.98 -34.41 -53.36
CA LYS A 3 -13.44 -33.32 -52.53
C LYS A 3 -14.44 -32.30 -51.94
N PRO A 4 -15.72 -32.17 -52.37
CA PRO A 4 -16.59 -31.14 -51.81
C PRO A 4 -17.27 -31.56 -50.50
N LEU A 5 -17.29 -32.86 -50.18
CA LEU A 5 -18.03 -33.41 -49.04
C LEU A 5 -17.22 -33.40 -47.73
N TRP A 6 -15.90 -33.33 -47.84
CA TRP A 6 -14.99 -33.31 -46.67
C TRP A 6 -14.82 -31.90 -46.09
N LEU A 7 -14.87 -30.88 -46.94
CA LEU A 7 -14.81 -29.46 -46.55
C LEU A 7 -16.07 -29.00 -45.82
N THR A 8 -17.24 -29.52 -46.17
CA THR A 8 -18.51 -29.16 -45.49
C THR A 8 -18.58 -29.73 -44.07
N ILE A 9 -18.05 -30.93 -43.83
CA ILE A 9 -18.03 -31.56 -42.49
C ILE A 9 -17.10 -30.79 -41.53
N ALA A 10 -15.96 -30.29 -42.03
CA ALA A 10 -15.01 -29.54 -41.22
C ALA A 10 -15.57 -28.18 -40.75
N VAL A 11 -16.32 -27.49 -41.61
CA VAL A 11 -16.92 -26.17 -41.28
C VAL A 11 -18.07 -26.31 -40.28
N ILE A 12 -18.87 -27.38 -40.37
CA ILE A 12 -19.96 -27.65 -39.43
C ILE A 12 -19.40 -27.93 -38.02
N SER A 13 -18.25 -28.59 -37.91
CA SER A 13 -17.65 -28.94 -36.62
C SER A 13 -17.13 -27.71 -35.83
N SER A 14 -16.67 -26.67 -36.52
CA SER A 14 -16.22 -25.43 -35.86
C SER A 14 -17.37 -24.57 -35.32
N ALA A 15 -18.58 -24.67 -35.91
CA ALA A 15 -19.73 -23.91 -35.44
C ALA A 15 -20.33 -24.46 -34.14
N LEU A 16 -20.18 -25.77 -33.85
CA LEU A 16 -20.69 -26.37 -32.62
C LEU A 16 -19.81 -26.15 -31.38
N ALA A 17 -18.55 -25.73 -31.54
CA ALA A 17 -17.63 -25.55 -30.41
C ALA A 17 -17.80 -24.22 -29.64
N LEU A 18 -18.55 -23.24 -30.19
CA LEU A 18 -18.74 -21.93 -29.57
C LEU A 18 -19.94 -21.86 -28.60
N GLY A 19 -20.75 -22.93 -28.46
CA GLY A 19 -21.95 -22.94 -27.63
C GLY A 19 -21.80 -23.48 -26.20
N ALA A 20 -20.65 -24.06 -25.84
CA ALA A 20 -20.50 -24.88 -24.62
C ALA A 20 -19.83 -24.16 -23.42
N CYS A 21 -19.64 -22.84 -23.46
CA CYS A 21 -19.22 -22.03 -22.31
C CYS A 21 -20.33 -21.11 -21.77
N SER A 22 -21.60 -21.44 -22.00
CA SER A 22 -22.73 -20.86 -21.27
C SER A 22 -22.80 -21.51 -19.88
N SER A 23 -21.99 -20.99 -18.96
CA SER A 23 -21.95 -21.40 -17.57
C SER A 23 -23.33 -21.26 -16.92
N THR A 24 -23.92 -22.40 -16.55
CA THR A 24 -25.08 -22.67 -15.69
C THR A 24 -25.66 -21.49 -14.86
N ARG A 25 -26.33 -20.54 -15.52
CA ARG A 25 -27.08 -19.44 -14.87
C ARG A 25 -28.55 -19.37 -15.29
N LEU A 26 -29.09 -20.37 -15.99
CA LEU A 26 -30.51 -20.41 -16.42
C LEU A 26 -31.17 -21.76 -16.07
N GLY A 27 -31.21 -22.10 -14.79
CA GLY A 27 -31.83 -23.34 -14.32
C GLY A 27 -32.22 -23.27 -12.85
N GLY A 28 -32.89 -22.20 -12.44
CA GLY A 28 -33.47 -22.05 -11.10
C GLY A 28 -34.90 -21.57 -11.25
N ALA A 29 -35.83 -22.29 -10.62
CA ALA A 29 -37.28 -22.08 -10.63
C ALA A 29 -37.71 -20.60 -10.48
N PRO A 30 -38.93 -20.22 -10.94
CA PRO A 30 -39.49 -18.92 -10.58
C PRO A 30 -39.71 -18.87 -9.07
N VAL A 31 -38.76 -18.27 -8.35
CA VAL A 31 -38.93 -17.94 -6.94
C VAL A 31 -39.95 -16.81 -6.93
N ARG A 32 -41.20 -17.18 -6.62
CA ARG A 32 -42.25 -16.27 -6.16
C ARG A 32 -41.62 -15.24 -5.24
N SER A 33 -41.78 -13.96 -5.58
CA SER A 33 -41.45 -12.83 -4.73
C SER A 33 -42.02 -13.07 -3.33
N ALA A 34 -41.16 -13.51 -2.41
CA ALA A 34 -41.46 -13.46 -1.00
C ALA A 34 -41.51 -11.98 -0.64
N ALA A 35 -42.65 -11.57 -0.11
CA ALA A 35 -42.91 -10.24 0.40
C ALA A 35 -41.73 -9.75 1.26
N ALA A 36 -41.43 -8.46 1.14
CA ALA A 36 -40.50 -7.75 2.01
C ALA A 36 -40.78 -8.10 3.48
N ALA A 37 -39.87 -8.83 4.10
CA ALA A 37 -39.79 -8.83 5.56
C ALA A 37 -39.36 -7.41 5.97
N PRO A 38 -40.06 -6.77 6.92
CA PRO A 38 -39.64 -5.47 7.41
C PRO A 38 -38.24 -5.61 8.00
N ILE A 39 -37.36 -4.71 7.57
CA ILE A 39 -36.04 -4.50 8.16
C ILE A 39 -36.32 -4.05 9.60
N THR A 40 -36.16 -4.94 10.58
CA THR A 40 -36.08 -4.52 11.97
C THR A 40 -34.74 -3.83 12.12
N GLU A 41 -34.81 -2.50 12.13
CA GLU A 41 -33.72 -1.59 12.45
C GLU A 41 -33.04 -2.09 13.73
N ALA A 42 -31.76 -2.45 13.64
CA ALA A 42 -30.95 -2.69 14.83
C ALA A 42 -30.93 -1.38 15.64
N PRO A 43 -31.19 -1.43 16.96
CA PRO A 43 -31.19 -0.22 17.77
C PRO A 43 -29.84 0.48 17.64
N PRO A 44 -29.82 1.82 17.53
CA PRO A 44 -28.58 2.57 17.48
C PRO A 44 -27.78 2.27 18.75
N VAL A 45 -26.64 1.61 18.60
CA VAL A 45 -25.67 1.47 19.68
C VAL A 45 -25.11 2.85 19.99
N GLU A 46 -25.40 3.34 21.19
CA GLU A 46 -24.85 4.59 21.71
C GLU A 46 -23.32 4.54 21.67
N ALA A 47 -22.73 5.64 21.19
CA ALA A 47 -21.29 5.82 21.19
C ALA A 47 -20.79 5.87 22.64
N VAL A 48 -19.97 4.89 23.03
CA VAL A 48 -19.25 4.91 24.30
C VAL A 48 -18.12 5.95 24.20
N PRO A 49 -18.11 7.00 25.03
CA PRO A 49 -17.04 7.99 25.01
C PRO A 49 -15.75 7.38 25.58
N SER A 50 -14.71 7.31 24.76
CA SER A 50 -13.35 7.06 25.24
C SER A 50 -12.93 8.23 26.12
N GLY A 51 -12.67 7.98 27.41
CA GLY A 51 -12.24 8.99 28.36
C GLY A 51 -10.92 9.69 27.98
N PRO A 52 -10.66 10.89 28.49
CA PRO A 52 -9.45 11.65 28.18
C PRO A 52 -8.20 10.93 28.72
N ILE A 53 -7.16 10.86 27.90
CA ILE A 53 -5.87 10.29 28.24
C ILE A 53 -5.05 11.41 28.87
N GLU A 54 -4.90 11.41 30.20
CA GLU A 54 -3.97 12.30 30.89
C GLU A 54 -2.53 11.81 30.68
N ALA A 55 -1.79 12.47 29.79
CA ALA A 55 -0.34 12.34 29.72
C ALA A 55 0.29 13.25 30.78
N SER A 56 0.56 12.70 31.97
CA SER A 56 1.34 13.39 32.99
C SER A 56 2.84 13.29 32.64
N PRO A 57 3.56 14.40 32.39
CA PRO A 57 4.99 14.35 32.10
C PRO A 57 5.79 13.96 33.35
N LEU A 58 6.68 12.97 33.20
CA LEU A 58 7.62 12.61 34.26
C LEU A 58 8.53 13.81 34.60
N PRO A 59 8.84 14.03 35.88
CA PRO A 59 9.71 15.13 36.31
C PRO A 59 11.15 14.93 35.78
N PRO A 60 11.86 16.01 35.39
CA PRO A 60 13.26 15.93 35.03
C PRO A 60 14.10 15.57 36.26
N VAL A 61 15.00 14.59 36.08
CA VAL A 61 15.99 14.17 37.08
C VAL A 61 16.90 15.36 37.40
N ALA A 62 16.93 15.76 38.67
CA ALA A 62 17.87 16.72 39.21
C ALA A 62 19.19 16.05 39.63
N GLY A 63 20.31 16.69 39.31
CA GLY A 63 21.66 16.37 39.80
C GLY A 63 22.66 16.18 38.65
N ALA A 64 23.84 16.79 38.58
CA ALA A 64 24.65 17.51 39.56
C ALA A 64 25.73 18.34 38.82
N PRO A 65 26.48 19.24 39.49
CA PRO A 65 27.29 20.28 38.86
C PRO A 65 28.71 19.81 38.52
N VAL A 66 29.34 20.41 37.51
CA VAL A 66 30.80 20.39 37.37
C VAL A 66 31.31 21.78 36.98
N ALA A 67 32.24 22.27 37.80
CA ALA A 67 32.81 23.60 37.86
C ALA A 67 33.84 23.87 36.73
N PRO A 68 34.31 25.12 36.57
CA PRO A 68 35.02 25.61 35.38
C PRO A 68 36.55 25.51 35.51
N ASN A 69 37.23 25.45 34.35
CA ASN A 69 38.53 26.06 34.01
C ASN A 69 39.69 25.15 33.48
N LEU A 70 40.19 25.57 32.30
CA LEU A 70 41.58 25.57 31.77
C LEU A 70 42.33 24.26 31.42
N THR A 71 42.56 24.04 30.11
CA THR A 71 43.89 23.90 29.47
C THR A 71 43.75 24.00 27.92
N GLU A 72 44.55 24.90 27.33
CA GLU A 72 44.76 25.32 25.92
C GLU A 72 45.35 24.23 24.95
N PRO A 73 45.71 24.49 23.65
CA PRO A 73 45.93 25.75 22.89
C PRO A 73 45.25 25.85 21.50
N PRO A 74 45.24 27.03 20.82
CA PRO A 74 46.14 27.14 19.68
C PRO A 74 46.78 28.53 19.43
N ALA A 75 48.02 28.45 18.94
CA ALA A 75 48.70 29.29 17.94
C ALA A 75 48.32 30.78 17.78
N GLY A 76 49.35 31.61 17.98
CA GLY A 76 49.73 32.65 17.02
C GLY A 76 48.90 33.92 17.03
N GLY A 77 49.38 34.92 17.77
CA GLY A 77 48.84 36.27 17.71
C GLY A 77 49.26 37.02 16.44
N THR A 78 48.34 37.85 15.95
CA THR A 78 48.58 39.22 15.46
C THR A 78 47.24 39.96 15.46
N ASP A 79 47.21 41.09 16.16
CA ASP A 79 46.16 42.11 16.22
C ASP A 79 45.51 42.48 14.88
N ILE A 80 44.17 42.69 14.86
CA ILE A 80 43.48 43.90 14.36
C ILE A 80 42.11 44.03 15.07
N ALA A 81 41.81 45.26 15.48
CA ALA A 81 40.66 45.73 16.26
C ALA A 81 39.27 45.59 15.60
N GLY A 82 38.27 45.36 16.46
CA GLY A 82 36.95 46.00 16.45
C GLY A 82 35.98 45.67 15.32
N LEU A 83 35.03 44.75 15.56
CA LEU A 83 33.64 44.78 15.05
C LEU A 83 32.81 43.76 15.88
N PRO A 84 31.57 44.06 16.32
CA PRO A 84 30.75 43.08 17.05
C PRO A 84 30.37 41.90 16.14
N PRO A 85 30.37 40.64 16.64
CA PRO A 85 29.98 39.49 15.83
C PRO A 85 28.48 39.55 15.49
N ALA A 86 28.17 39.40 14.20
CA ALA A 86 26.82 39.21 13.72
C ALA A 86 26.19 37.93 14.32
N PRO A 87 24.89 37.92 14.64
CA PRO A 87 24.23 36.74 15.17
C PRO A 87 24.27 35.59 14.16
N PRO A 88 24.43 34.33 14.61
CA PRO A 88 24.44 33.18 13.72
C PRO A 88 23.07 33.01 13.03
N PRO A 89 23.04 32.54 11.77
CA PRO A 89 21.78 32.25 11.08
C PRO A 89 21.02 31.13 11.82
N PRO A 90 19.67 31.16 11.82
CA PRO A 90 18.88 30.12 12.44
C PRO A 90 19.17 28.79 11.76
N THR A 91 19.61 27.81 12.55
CA THR A 91 19.79 26.44 12.10
C THR A 91 18.40 25.88 11.80
N VAL A 92 18.08 25.69 10.51
CA VAL A 92 16.85 25.02 10.11
C VAL A 92 16.97 23.57 10.55
N ALA A 93 16.21 23.19 11.59
CA ALA A 93 16.11 21.82 12.04
C ALA A 93 15.66 20.95 10.86
N ALA A 94 16.39 19.87 10.60
CA ALA A 94 15.97 18.86 9.62
C ALA A 94 14.58 18.31 10.01
N PRO A 95 13.67 18.05 9.06
CA PRO A 95 12.34 17.55 9.38
C PRO A 95 12.45 16.25 10.17
N ALA A 96 11.80 16.18 11.33
CA ALA A 96 11.68 14.94 12.09
C ALA A 96 11.06 13.84 11.20
N PRO A 97 11.54 12.59 11.25
CA PRO A 97 10.92 11.49 10.52
C PRO A 97 9.45 11.38 10.90
N ALA A 98 8.55 11.46 9.91
CA ALA A 98 7.13 11.29 10.14
C ALA A 98 6.86 9.92 10.81
N PRO A 99 5.90 9.82 11.75
CA PRO A 99 5.55 8.55 12.37
C PRO A 99 5.19 7.53 11.27
N VAL A 100 5.89 6.40 11.25
CA VAL A 100 5.55 5.30 10.35
C VAL A 100 4.19 4.78 10.78
N ALA A 101 3.13 5.22 10.10
CA ALA A 101 1.79 4.71 10.33
C ALA A 101 1.79 3.24 9.91
N VAL A 102 1.94 2.35 10.88
CA VAL A 102 1.91 0.91 10.64
C VAL A 102 0.49 0.56 10.20
N PRO A 103 0.32 -0.14 9.08
CA PRO A 103 -1.00 -0.55 8.64
C PRO A 103 -1.58 -1.48 9.70
N SER A 104 -2.72 -1.14 10.29
CA SER A 104 -3.22 -1.79 11.50
C SER A 104 -3.82 -3.19 11.29
N SER A 105 -4.01 -3.65 10.04
CA SER A 105 -4.36 -5.04 9.72
C SER A 105 -4.29 -5.34 8.22
N ARG A 106 -4.16 -6.62 7.84
CA ARG A 106 -4.24 -7.11 6.46
C ARG A 106 -5.52 -6.62 5.76
N THR A 107 -6.66 -6.69 6.43
CA THR A 107 -7.96 -6.27 5.89
C THR A 107 -8.00 -4.77 5.60
N ALA A 108 -7.27 -3.96 6.35
CA ALA A 108 -7.20 -2.52 6.15
C ALA A 108 -6.46 -2.10 4.87
N ILE A 109 -5.72 -3.02 4.24
CA ILE A 109 -4.98 -2.79 2.98
C ILE A 109 -5.80 -3.16 1.73
N VAL A 110 -6.85 -3.96 1.88
CA VAL A 110 -7.72 -4.38 0.78
C VAL A 110 -8.40 -3.17 0.13
N GLY A 111 -8.57 -3.18 -1.18
CA GLY A 111 -9.29 -2.19 -1.98
C GLY A 111 -8.51 -1.65 -3.16
N ASN A 112 -9.01 -0.56 -3.74
CA ASN A 112 -8.42 0.07 -4.92
C ASN A 112 -7.34 1.06 -4.50
N TRP A 113 -6.21 1.02 -5.19
CA TRP A 113 -5.08 1.90 -4.97
C TRP A 113 -4.65 2.56 -6.28
N ASN A 114 -4.27 3.82 -6.20
CA ASN A 114 -3.55 4.55 -7.22
C ASN A 114 -2.05 4.49 -6.91
N ALA A 115 -1.31 3.73 -7.69
CA ALA A 115 0.14 3.62 -7.62
C ALA A 115 0.79 4.72 -8.45
N GLN A 116 1.73 5.47 -7.87
CA GLN A 116 2.56 6.44 -8.54
C GLN A 116 4.01 5.96 -8.55
N THR A 117 4.61 6.00 -9.73
CA THR A 117 6.01 5.63 -9.98
C THR A 117 6.71 6.71 -10.77
N SER A 118 8.04 6.60 -10.90
CA SER A 118 8.82 7.45 -11.81
C SER A 118 8.38 7.35 -13.28
N GLY A 119 7.73 6.25 -13.68
CA GLY A 119 7.24 6.01 -15.03
C GLY A 119 5.77 6.37 -15.28
N GLY A 120 5.09 6.95 -14.29
CA GLY A 120 3.67 7.31 -14.36
C GLY A 120 2.79 6.65 -13.30
N SER A 121 1.48 6.84 -13.43
CA SER A 121 0.45 6.33 -12.51
C SER A 121 -0.19 5.04 -13.01
N CYS A 122 -0.55 4.13 -12.11
CA CYS A 122 -1.36 2.97 -12.43
C CYS A 122 -2.30 2.53 -11.31
N ARG A 123 -3.25 1.65 -11.61
CA ARG A 123 -4.24 1.18 -10.62
C ARG A 123 -3.87 -0.20 -10.14
N ILE A 124 -3.90 -0.40 -8.82
CA ILE A 124 -3.66 -1.68 -8.17
C ILE A 124 -4.89 -2.02 -7.31
N GLN A 125 -5.51 -3.17 -7.56
CA GLN A 125 -6.59 -3.73 -6.74
C GLN A 125 -5.99 -4.76 -5.80
N LEU A 126 -6.16 -4.59 -4.49
CA LEU A 126 -5.82 -5.61 -3.50
C LEU A 126 -7.11 -6.25 -3.00
N SER A 127 -7.23 -7.58 -3.07
CA SER A 127 -8.42 -8.32 -2.64
C SER A 127 -8.06 -9.34 -1.57
N SER A 128 -8.94 -9.56 -0.58
CA SER A 128 -8.83 -10.64 0.40
C SER A 128 -9.15 -12.03 -0.17
N SER A 129 -9.40 -12.15 -1.48
CA SER A 129 -9.68 -13.43 -2.13
C SER A 129 -8.41 -14.29 -2.18
N PRO A 130 -8.47 -15.59 -1.83
CA PRO A 130 -7.29 -16.45 -1.84
C PRO A 130 -6.79 -16.73 -3.28
N ALA A 131 -5.47 -16.82 -3.42
CA ALA A 131 -4.74 -17.10 -4.65
C ALA A 131 -3.55 -18.02 -4.35
N LEU A 132 -3.77 -19.34 -4.45
CA LEU A 132 -2.85 -20.37 -3.99
C LEU A 132 -2.59 -20.22 -2.47
N ASP A 133 -1.49 -19.56 -2.10
CA ASP A 133 -1.04 -19.30 -0.72
C ASP A 133 -1.04 -17.80 -0.37
N LEU A 134 -1.36 -16.96 -1.35
CA LEU A 134 -1.33 -15.50 -1.25
C LEU A 134 -2.74 -14.94 -1.46
N TYR A 135 -2.85 -13.61 -1.43
CA TYR A 135 -4.09 -12.90 -1.73
C TYR A 135 -4.11 -12.38 -3.16
N ARG A 136 -5.28 -12.31 -3.79
CA ARG A 136 -5.44 -11.79 -5.16
C ARG A 136 -5.06 -10.32 -5.23
N ALA A 137 -4.18 -9.97 -6.16
CA ALA A 137 -3.95 -8.59 -6.60
C ALA A 137 -4.17 -8.48 -8.11
N SER A 138 -4.52 -7.30 -8.58
CA SER A 138 -4.51 -6.98 -10.01
C SER A 138 -3.91 -5.60 -10.24
N ALA A 139 -3.15 -5.46 -11.32
CA ALA A 139 -2.54 -4.21 -11.72
C ALA A 139 -3.01 -3.84 -13.13
N THR A 140 -3.46 -2.60 -13.31
CA THR A 140 -4.02 -2.10 -14.56
C THR A 140 -3.35 -0.79 -14.95
N ALA A 141 -3.02 -0.64 -16.23
CA ALA A 141 -2.35 0.55 -16.79
C ALA A 141 -0.97 0.85 -16.19
N CYS A 142 -0.24 -0.16 -15.69
CA CYS A 142 1.12 0.05 -15.19
C CYS A 142 2.14 0.12 -16.32
N ALA A 143 2.83 1.26 -16.42
CA ALA A 143 3.94 1.47 -17.35
C ALA A 143 5.17 0.61 -16.97
N ASN A 144 5.35 0.34 -15.68
CA ASN A 144 6.42 -0.53 -15.20
C ASN A 144 6.08 -2.02 -15.41
N LYS A 145 6.97 -2.75 -16.08
CA LYS A 145 6.79 -4.17 -16.44
C LYS A 145 6.76 -5.13 -15.25
N ASP A 146 7.39 -4.77 -14.13
CA ASP A 146 7.36 -5.56 -12.90
C ASP A 146 6.02 -5.40 -12.20
N LEU A 147 5.45 -4.19 -12.19
CA LEU A 147 4.12 -3.92 -11.63
C LEU A 147 2.99 -4.46 -12.52
N SER A 148 3.15 -4.40 -13.84
CA SER A 148 2.13 -4.92 -14.78
C SER A 148 1.91 -6.43 -14.67
N LYS A 149 2.85 -7.16 -14.06
CA LYS A 149 2.77 -8.62 -13.84
C LYS A 149 2.26 -8.99 -12.45
N VAL A 150 1.90 -8.02 -11.62
CA VAL A 150 1.42 -8.27 -10.26
C VAL A 150 0.08 -8.99 -10.30
N ASN A 151 0.00 -10.13 -9.63
CA ASN A 151 -1.19 -10.97 -9.56
C ASN A 151 -1.54 -11.42 -8.14
N ALA A 152 -0.63 -11.25 -7.20
CA ALA A 152 -0.82 -11.63 -5.82
C ALA A 152 -0.17 -10.63 -4.85
N TRP A 153 -0.64 -10.62 -3.61
CA TRP A 153 -0.07 -9.83 -2.53
C TRP A 153 -0.12 -10.59 -1.21
N ASP A 154 0.70 -10.16 -0.26
CA ASP A 154 0.66 -10.62 1.12
C ASP A 154 0.94 -9.45 2.07
N TYR A 155 0.54 -9.65 3.32
CA TYR A 155 0.76 -8.74 4.42
C TYR A 155 1.45 -9.49 5.55
N ARG A 156 2.69 -9.10 5.86
CA ARG A 156 3.53 -9.69 6.91
C ARG A 156 4.33 -8.60 7.60
N ASP A 157 4.43 -8.68 8.93
CA ASP A 157 5.32 -7.83 9.73
C ASP A 157 5.14 -6.31 9.51
N GLY A 158 3.91 -5.87 9.17
CA GLY A 158 3.62 -4.46 8.89
C GLY A 158 3.99 -4.00 7.49
N GLU A 159 4.32 -4.93 6.60
CA GLU A 159 4.70 -4.67 5.21
C GLU A 159 3.78 -5.41 4.25
N VAL A 160 3.53 -4.76 3.11
CA VAL A 160 2.75 -5.28 1.99
C VAL A 160 3.73 -5.72 0.91
N TYR A 161 3.68 -7.00 0.58
CA TYR A 161 4.48 -7.61 -0.47
C TYR A 161 3.61 -7.80 -1.71
N LEU A 162 4.02 -7.22 -2.84
CA LEU A 162 3.39 -7.47 -4.14
C LEU A 162 4.20 -8.55 -4.87
N TYR A 163 3.50 -9.53 -5.46
CA TYR A 163 4.09 -10.66 -6.16
C TYR A 163 3.68 -10.65 -7.63
N GLN A 164 4.64 -11.01 -8.48
CA GLN A 164 4.44 -11.23 -9.91
C GLN A 164 3.94 -12.64 -10.21
N THR A 165 3.41 -12.81 -11.42
CA THR A 165 3.25 -14.13 -12.02
C THR A 165 4.56 -14.92 -11.97
N GLY A 166 4.56 -16.04 -11.26
CA GLY A 166 5.75 -16.87 -11.01
C GLY A 166 6.32 -16.76 -9.59
N GLY A 167 5.73 -15.95 -8.71
CA GLY A 167 6.06 -15.90 -7.28
C GLY A 167 7.23 -14.97 -6.92
N ALA A 168 7.79 -14.24 -7.89
CA ALA A 168 8.82 -13.23 -7.62
C ALA A 168 8.21 -11.99 -6.95
N VAL A 169 8.95 -11.37 -6.01
CA VAL A 169 8.52 -10.11 -5.37
C VAL A 169 8.66 -8.96 -6.38
N ALA A 170 7.56 -8.27 -6.65
CA ALA A 170 7.51 -7.08 -7.51
C ALA A 170 7.88 -5.81 -6.75
N ALA A 171 7.31 -5.64 -5.55
CA ALA A 171 7.51 -4.46 -4.73
C ALA A 171 7.26 -4.77 -3.25
N ARG A 172 7.87 -3.97 -2.39
CA ARG A 172 7.65 -3.99 -0.94
C ARG A 172 7.19 -2.61 -0.52
N LEU A 173 6.11 -2.57 0.23
CA LEU A 173 5.39 -1.36 0.60
C LEU A 173 5.11 -1.36 2.10
N ARG A 174 5.13 -0.17 2.70
CA ARG A 174 4.77 0.06 4.10
C ARG A 174 3.97 1.34 4.22
N GLY A 175 3.21 1.48 5.30
CA GLY A 175 2.39 2.67 5.54
C GLY A 175 0.99 2.28 5.95
N SER A 176 0.08 3.24 6.01
CA SER A 176 -1.26 3.04 6.57
C SER A 176 -2.24 2.42 5.58
N SER A 177 -3.49 2.29 6.04
CA SER A 177 -4.63 1.95 5.18
C SER A 177 -4.97 3.01 4.14
N SER A 178 -4.45 4.24 4.20
CA SER A 178 -4.74 5.31 3.24
C SER A 178 -3.57 5.64 2.30
N SER A 179 -2.34 5.38 2.75
CA SER A 179 -1.12 5.65 2.00
C SER A 179 -0.07 4.59 2.26
N LEU A 180 0.41 3.97 1.19
CA LEU A 180 1.53 3.03 1.23
C LEU A 180 2.70 3.60 0.43
N SER A 181 3.92 3.29 0.82
CA SER A 181 5.13 3.75 0.17
C SER A 181 6.21 2.70 0.28
N GLY A 182 7.10 2.64 -0.71
CA GLY A 182 8.17 1.67 -0.72
C GLY A 182 8.89 1.67 -2.05
N VAL A 183 9.39 0.49 -2.44
CA VAL A 183 10.29 0.34 -3.57
C VAL A 183 9.93 -0.86 -4.44
N ILE A 184 10.18 -0.72 -5.74
CA ILE A 184 10.11 -1.82 -6.69
C ILE A 184 11.34 -2.69 -6.49
N ALA A 185 11.15 -3.99 -6.24
CA ALA A 185 12.22 -4.89 -5.82
C ALA A 185 13.33 -5.05 -6.87
N LYS A 186 12.99 -4.95 -8.16
CA LYS A 186 13.94 -5.18 -9.25
C LYS A 186 14.71 -3.94 -9.70
N SER A 187 14.05 -2.78 -9.72
CA SER A 187 14.66 -1.52 -10.17
C SER A 187 15.09 -0.61 -9.02
N GLY A 188 14.64 -0.86 -7.79
CA GLY A 188 14.84 0.05 -6.65
C GLY A 188 14.08 1.37 -6.76
N ALA A 189 13.26 1.56 -7.80
CA ALA A 189 12.53 2.80 -8.02
C ALA A 189 11.48 3.02 -6.91
N PRO A 190 11.27 4.29 -6.48
CA PRO A 190 10.25 4.60 -5.48
C PRO A 190 8.86 4.34 -6.04
N LEU A 191 8.00 3.82 -5.16
CA LEU A 191 6.61 3.52 -5.42
C LEU A 191 5.77 4.05 -4.26
N SER A 192 4.76 4.87 -4.55
CA SER A 192 3.75 5.29 -3.58
C SER A 192 2.38 4.86 -4.04
N LEU A 193 1.53 4.42 -3.11
CA LEU A 193 0.14 4.07 -3.36
C LEU A 193 -0.76 4.94 -2.48
N SER A 194 -1.81 5.50 -3.06
CA SER A 194 -2.87 6.24 -2.35
C SER A 194 -4.24 5.69 -2.72
N ARG A 195 -5.25 5.84 -1.85
CA ARG A 195 -6.64 5.52 -2.23
C ARG A 195 -7.29 6.62 -3.04
#